data_AF-A0A8S2XDX3-F1
#
_entry.id   AF-A0A8S2XDX3-F1
#
_cell.length_a   1.000
_cell.length_b   1.000
_cell.length_c   1.000
_cell.angle_alpha   90.00
_cell.angle_beta   90.00
_cell.angle_gamma   90.00
#
_symmetry.space_group_name_H-M   'P 1'
#
loop_
_entity.id
_entity.type
_entity.pdbx_description
1 polymer ?
#
loop_
_entity_poly.entity_id
_entity_poly.type
_entity_poly.pdbx_seq_one_letter_code
_entity_poly.pdbx_strand_id
1 'polypeptide(L)'
;YDGPEVDRCYGSIITWKPDHNLTIRKHTKRIRNKITGQIRFECIDEPVKSFFEFFSPPIIPTNGIHEMTNEDQIRLEADIEFG
;
A
#
# COMPACT_ATOMS: atom_id res chain seq x y z
N TYR A 1 3.97 -4.97 -33.07
CA TYR A 1 3.31 -5.89 -32.14
C TYR A 1 4.11 -5.79 -30.85
N ASP A 2 3.59 -5.07 -29.86
CA ASP A 2 4.31 -4.71 -28.62
C ASP A 2 4.14 -5.74 -27.49
N GLY A 3 3.61 -6.93 -27.81
CA GLY A 3 3.42 -8.01 -26.84
C GLY A 3 2.03 -8.00 -26.19
N PRO A 4 1.77 -8.95 -25.27
CA PRO A 4 0.51 -9.04 -24.53
C PRO A 4 0.40 -7.90 -23.52
N GLU A 5 -0.75 -7.22 -23.51
CA GLU A 5 -1.08 -6.14 -22.58
C GLU A 5 -1.88 -6.69 -21.38
N VAL A 6 -1.54 -6.25 -20.17
CA VAL A 6 -2.23 -6.66 -18.94
C VAL A 6 -3.46 -5.79 -18.74
N ASP A 7 -4.65 -6.38 -18.94
CA ASP A 7 -5.93 -5.68 -18.77
C ASP A 7 -6.30 -5.50 -17.28
N ARG A 8 -6.03 -6.51 -16.44
CA ARG A 8 -6.46 -6.56 -15.04
C ARG A 8 -5.51 -7.37 -14.15
N CYS A 9 -5.21 -6.84 -12.97
CA CYS A 9 -4.52 -7.55 -11.89
C CYS A 9 -5.47 -7.81 -10.72
N TYR A 10 -5.50 -9.04 -10.23
CA TYR A 10 -6.28 -9.42 -9.04
C TYR A 10 -5.36 -9.63 -7.85
N GLY A 11 -5.54 -8.81 -6.82
CA GLY A 11 -4.84 -8.97 -5.55
C GLY A 11 -5.37 -10.11 -4.69
N SER A 12 -4.60 -10.47 -3.66
CA SER A 12 -5.01 -11.42 -2.61
C SER A 12 -4.85 -10.80 -1.24
N ILE A 13 -5.88 -10.96 -0.40
CA ILE A 13 -5.86 -10.42 0.97
C ILE A 13 -4.93 -11.29 1.83
N ILE A 14 -3.90 -10.68 2.40
CA ILE A 14 -3.01 -11.33 3.35
C ILE A 14 -3.58 -11.19 4.76
N THR A 15 -3.83 -12.33 5.41
CA THR A 15 -4.22 -12.34 6.83
C THR A 15 -2.98 -12.33 7.70
N TRP A 16 -2.56 -11.13 8.12
CA TRP A 16 -1.42 -10.95 9.01
C TRP A 16 -1.73 -11.43 10.43
N LYS A 17 -0.71 -12.01 11.10
CA LYS A 17 -0.76 -12.22 12.54
C LYS A 17 -0.68 -10.86 13.26
N PRO A 18 -1.19 -10.75 14.51
CA PRO A 18 -1.07 -9.53 15.30
C PRO A 18 0.38 -9.02 15.33
N ASP A 19 0.57 -7.74 15.03
CA ASP A 19 1.88 -7.05 14.98
C ASP A 19 2.90 -7.55 13.94
N HIS A 20 2.48 -8.41 13.01
CA HIS A 20 3.34 -8.90 11.93
C HIS A 20 3.01 -8.30 10.58
N ASN A 21 2.17 -7.27 10.52
CA ASN A 21 1.88 -6.61 9.26
C ASN A 21 3.11 -5.79 8.81
N LEU A 22 3.80 -6.28 7.80
CA LEU A 22 5.01 -5.67 7.24
C LEU A 22 4.72 -4.58 6.19
N THR A 23 3.45 -4.34 5.84
CA THR A 23 3.06 -3.23 4.95
C THR A 23 2.81 -1.94 5.72
N ILE A 24 2.78 -1.99 7.06
CA ILE A 24 2.58 -0.84 7.93
C ILE A 24 3.68 -0.77 8.99
N ARG A 25 4.04 0.45 9.37
CA ARG A 25 4.94 0.72 10.48
C ARG A 25 4.17 1.49 11.55
N LYS A 26 4.10 0.90 12.74
CA LYS A 26 3.37 1.48 13.87
C LYS A 26 4.26 2.46 14.64
N HIS A 27 3.76 3.67 14.83
CA HIS A 27 4.39 4.73 15.60
C HIS A 27 3.52 5.14 16.78
N THR A 28 4.10 5.20 17.97
CA THR A 28 3.36 5.68 19.15
C THR A 28 3.63 7.15 19.38
N LYS A 29 2.62 7.99 19.16
CA LYS A 29 2.67 9.42 19.45
C LYS A 29 2.16 9.68 20.86
N ARG A 30 2.99 10.29 21.70
CA ARG A 30 2.59 10.75 23.03
C ARG A 30 1.85 12.09 22.90
N ILE A 31 0.57 12.10 23.22
CA ILE A 31 -0.28 13.28 23.16
C ILE A 31 -0.57 13.77 24.58
N ARG A 32 -0.29 15.05 24.82
CA ARG A 32 -0.65 15.73 26.06
C ARG A 32 -1.79 16.70 25.81
N ASN A 33 -2.89 16.52 26.52
CA ASN A 33 -3.98 17.51 26.53
C ASN A 33 -3.47 18.78 27.24
N LYS A 34 -3.48 19.92 26.53
CA LYS A 34 -2.93 21.18 27.03
C LYS A 34 -3.75 21.77 28.19
N ILE A 35 -5.04 21.46 28.29
CA ILE A 35 -5.96 22.02 29.27
C ILE A 35 -6.00 21.14 30.53
N THR A 36 -6.25 19.84 30.36
CA THR A 36 -6.38 18.91 31.49
C THR A 36 -5.05 18.31 31.94
N GLY A 37 -3.97 18.53 31.17
CA GLY A 37 -2.65 17.95 31.44
C GLY A 37 -2.54 16.44 31.20
N GLN A 38 -3.65 15.75 30.92
CA GLN A 38 -3.71 14.30 30.73
C GLN A 38 -2.86 13.85 29.53
N ILE A 39 -2.21 12.71 29.68
CA ILE A 39 -1.33 12.12 28.68
C ILE A 39 -1.99 10.86 28.14
N ARG A 40 -2.05 10.75 26.81
CA ARG A 40 -2.51 9.57 26.09
C ARG A 40 -1.48 9.19 25.03
N PHE A 41 -1.47 7.92 24.65
CA PHE A 41 -0.65 7.42 23.56
C PHE A 41 -1.58 7.08 22.38
N GLU A 42 -1.25 7.61 21.21
CA GLU A 42 -1.95 7.34 19.97
C GLU A 42 -1.04 6.47 19.09
N CYS A 43 -1.54 5.32 18.66
CA CYS A 43 -0.86 4.50 17.66
C CYS A 43 -1.22 5.02 16.27
N ILE A 44 -0.21 5.37 15.50
CA ILE A 44 -0.32 5.86 14.14
C ILE A 44 0.34 4.82 13.25
N ASP A 45 -0.42 4.29 12.31
CA ASP A 45 0.08 3.30 11.36
C ASP A 45 0.44 4.04 10.06
N GLU A 46 1.71 4.00 9.69
CA GLU A 46 2.24 4.61 8.47
C GLU A 46 2.49 3.52 7.41
N PRO A 47 1.94 3.63 6.18
CA PRO A 47 2.22 2.69 5.10
C PRO A 47 3.71 2.67 4.76
N VAL A 48 4.27 1.48 4.55
CA VAL A 48 5.68 1.30 4.18
C VAL A 48 5.78 0.48 2.91
N LYS A 49 6.70 0.87 2.01
CA LYS A 49 7.04 0.10 0.82
C LYS A 49 7.54 -1.28 1.24
N SER A 50 6.75 -2.30 0.92
CA SER A 50 6.97 -3.68 1.32
C SER A 50 6.74 -4.57 0.13
N PHE A 51 7.48 -5.68 0.05
CA PHE A 51 7.29 -6.68 -1.02
C PHE A 51 5.83 -7.16 -1.09
N PHE A 52 5.15 -7.26 0.06
CA PHE A 52 3.77 -7.75 0.16
C PHE A 52 2.73 -6.81 -0.44
N GLU A 53 3.11 -5.60 -0.80
CA GLU A 53 2.24 -4.68 -1.52
C GLU A 53 2.00 -5.16 -2.97
N PHE A 54 2.80 -6.10 -3.48
CA PHE A 54 2.54 -6.88 -4.71
C PHE A 54 1.17 -7.58 -4.70
N PHE A 55 0.72 -8.07 -3.54
CA PHE A 55 -0.59 -8.73 -3.41
C PHE A 55 -1.76 -7.75 -3.38
N SER A 56 -1.48 -6.44 -3.39
CA SER A 56 -2.45 -5.35 -3.48
C SER A 56 -2.11 -4.49 -4.70
N PRO A 57 -2.24 -5.04 -5.93
CA PRO A 57 -1.88 -4.34 -7.14
C PRO A 57 -2.71 -3.06 -7.30
N PRO A 58 -2.18 -2.04 -8.00
CA PRO A 58 -2.92 -0.83 -8.28
C PRO A 58 -4.17 -1.12 -9.12
N ILE A 59 -5.22 -0.34 -8.88
CA ILE A 59 -6.48 -0.49 -9.61
C ILE A 59 -6.30 0.13 -10.99
N ILE A 60 -6.45 -0.68 -12.04
CA ILE A 60 -6.45 -0.20 -13.42
C ILE A 60 -7.82 0.44 -13.70
N PRO A 61 -7.89 1.74 -14.05
CA PRO A 61 -9.14 2.39 -14.39
C PRO A 61 -9.72 1.83 -15.69
N THR A 62 -11.04 1.89 -15.85
CA THR A 62 -11.75 1.36 -17.04
C THR A 62 -11.30 1.99 -18.36
N ASN A 63 -10.71 3.19 -18.28
CA ASN A 63 -10.21 3.94 -19.44
C ASN A 63 -8.79 3.54 -19.85
N GLY A 64 -8.18 2.57 -19.16
CA GLY A 64 -6.88 1.99 -19.48
C GLY A 64 -5.71 2.49 -18.63
N ILE A 65 -4.56 1.84 -18.76
CA ILE A 65 -3.34 2.09 -17.96
C ILE A 65 -2.85 3.56 -18.09
N HIS A 66 -3.12 4.22 -19.22
CA HIS A 66 -2.70 5.60 -19.48
C HIS A 66 -3.34 6.66 -18.57
N GLU A 67 -4.45 6.35 -17.89
CA GLU A 67 -5.03 7.25 -16.88
C GLU A 67 -4.49 7.00 -15.46
N MET A 68 -3.64 5.99 -15.28
CA MET A 68 -2.95 5.77 -14.00
C MET A 68 -1.89 6.85 -13.76
N THR A 69 -1.53 7.04 -12.50
CA THR A 69 -0.39 7.90 -12.19
C THR A 69 0.90 7.23 -12.68
N ASN A 70 1.91 8.03 -13.04
CA ASN A 70 3.21 7.48 -13.46
C ASN A 70 3.82 6.56 -12.39
N GLU A 71 3.58 6.82 -11.11
CA GLU A 71 4.07 5.97 -10.02
C GLU A 71 3.39 4.60 -10.03
N ASP A 72 2.07 4.57 -10.23
CA ASP A 72 1.30 3.31 -10.31
C ASP A 72 1.63 2.52 -11.58
N GLN A 73 1.91 3.21 -12.69
CA GLN A 73 2.33 2.56 -13.94
C GLN A 73 3.70 1.89 -13.79
N ILE A 74 4.70 2.61 -13.27
CA ILE A 74 6.04 2.05 -13.02
C ILE A 74 5.96 0.86 -12.06
N ARG A 75 5.09 0.96 -11.05
CA ARG A 75 4.86 -0.11 -10.09
C ARG A 75 4.25 -1.34 -10.77
N LEU A 76 3.20 -1.15 -11.58
CA LEU A 76 2.54 -2.23 -12.31
C LEU A 76 3.50 -2.92 -13.28
N GLU A 77 4.33 -2.15 -14.00
CA GLU A 77 5.36 -2.68 -14.90
C GLU A 77 6.37 -3.55 -14.14
N ALA A 78 6.83 -3.09 -12.97
CA ALA A 78 7.72 -3.87 -12.12
C ALA A 78 7.02 -5.16 -11.64
N ASP A 79 5.77 -5.07 -11.18
CA ASP A 79 5.01 -6.24 -10.73
C ASP A 79 4.85 -7.28 -11.85
N ILE A 80 4.68 -6.85 -13.11
CA ILE A 80 4.62 -7.75 -14.28
C ILE A 80 5.97 -8.41 -14.58
N GLU A 81 7.08 -7.68 -14.47
CA GLU A 81 8.43 -8.24 -14.69
C GLU A 81 8.77 -9.33 -13.66
N PHE A 82 8.29 -9.18 -12.42
CA PHE A 82 8.54 -10.13 -11.33
C PHE A 82 7.52 -11.28 -11.24
N GLY A 83 6.38 -11.19 -11.93
CA GLY A 83 5.28 -12.18 -11.89
C GLY A 83 5.51 -13.42 -12.74
#